data_AF-A0A5R9GJH2-F1
#
_entry.id   AF-A0A5R9GJH2-F1
#
_cell.length_a   1.000
_cell.length_b   1.000
_cell.length_c   1.000
_cell.angle_alpha   90.00
_cell.angle_beta   90.00
_cell.angle_gamma   90.00
#
_symmetry.space_group_name_H-M   'P 1'
#
loop_
_entity.id
_entity.type
_entity.pdbx_description
1 polymer ?
#
loop_
_entity_poly.entity_id
_entity_poly.type
_entity_poly.pdbx_seq_one_letter_code
_entity_poly.pdbx_strand_id
1 'polypeptide(L)'
;MGRHAESNAVDAVAACRARLSDFSKAIQRGQWQKISGIATEYSALFATLAASEEAPLIRDELAQLDILRRRCMRQLARHMKAVSEDIASLEAGQKTLKRSRELADSIFNRQLPPG
;
A
#
# COMPACT_ATOMS: atom_id res chain seq x y z
N MET A 1 -19.16 22.90 27.87
CA MET A 1 -18.94 21.58 27.25
C MET A 1 -17.85 21.55 26.16
N GLY A 2 -17.27 22.69 25.71
CA GLY A 2 -16.28 22.70 24.61
C GLY A 2 -14.91 22.07 24.89
N ARG A 3 -14.33 22.25 26.09
CA ARG A 3 -12.95 21.79 26.39
C ARG A 3 -12.72 20.27 26.31
N HIS A 4 -13.75 19.46 26.57
CA HIS A 4 -13.62 17.99 26.47
C HIS A 4 -13.70 17.49 25.02
N ALA A 5 -14.55 18.10 24.19
CA ALA A 5 -14.63 17.78 22.77
C ALA A 5 -13.36 18.21 22.03
N GLU A 6 -12.79 19.36 22.40
CA GLU A 6 -11.53 19.88 21.87
C GLU A 6 -10.34 18.97 22.19
N SER A 7 -10.21 18.50 23.45
CA SER A 7 -9.16 17.55 23.84
C SER A 7 -9.25 16.24 23.03
N ASN A 8 -10.46 15.71 22.88
CA ASN A 8 -10.69 14.46 22.15
C ASN A 8 -10.31 14.57 20.67
N ALA A 9 -10.53 15.73 20.04
CA ALA A 9 -10.20 15.94 18.64
C ALA A 9 -8.67 16.05 18.41
N VAL A 10 -7.95 16.73 19.31
CA VAL A 10 -6.49 16.81 19.27
C VAL A 10 -5.86 15.43 19.45
N ASP A 11 -6.37 14.64 20.40
CA ASP A 11 -5.90 13.27 20.63
C ASP A 11 -6.15 12.36 19.40
N ALA A 12 -7.32 12.52 18.75
CA ALA A 12 -7.63 11.78 17.54
C ALA A 12 -6.72 12.17 16.36
N VAL A 13 -6.40 13.46 16.18
CA VAL A 13 -5.40 13.92 15.20
C VAL A 13 -4.04 13.28 15.47
N ALA A 14 -3.59 13.28 16.73
CA ALA A 14 -2.32 12.69 17.12
C ALA A 14 -2.29 11.18 16.82
N ALA A 15 -3.38 10.47 17.11
CA ALA A 15 -3.53 9.06 16.79
C ALA A 15 -3.47 8.79 15.27
N CYS A 16 -4.16 9.58 14.45
CA CYS A 16 -4.07 9.48 12.99
C CYS A 16 -2.65 9.73 12.48
N ARG A 17 -1.95 10.74 13.02
CA ARG A 17 -0.55 11.03 12.66
C ARG A 17 0.38 9.86 13.00
N ALA A 18 0.21 9.27 14.18
CA ALA A 18 0.98 8.10 14.60
C ALA A 18 0.75 6.92 13.64
N ARG A 19 -0.51 6.62 13.28
CA ARG A 19 -0.83 5.54 12.34
C ARG A 19 -0.27 5.79 10.94
N LEU A 20 -0.30 7.02 10.43
CA LEU A 20 0.35 7.34 9.16
C LEU A 20 1.88 7.19 9.22
N SER A 21 2.50 7.51 10.36
CA SER A 21 3.93 7.26 10.57
C SER A 21 4.25 5.76 10.53
N ASP A 22 3.46 4.95 11.21
CA ASP A 22 3.65 3.50 11.23
C ASP A 22 3.35 2.85 9.88
N PHE A 23 2.35 3.36 9.15
CA PHE A 23 2.07 2.98 7.77
C PHE A 23 3.27 3.24 6.85
N SER A 24 3.86 4.44 6.94
CA SER A 24 5.05 4.80 6.18
C SER A 24 6.25 3.90 6.51
N LYS A 25 6.50 3.62 7.80
CA LYS A 25 7.55 2.68 8.24
C LYS A 25 7.28 1.26 7.74
N ALA A 26 6.04 0.79 7.77
CA ALA A 26 5.66 -0.53 7.28
C ALA A 26 5.94 -0.66 5.77
N ILE A 27 5.64 0.37 4.98
CA ILE A 27 6.00 0.41 3.55
C ILE A 27 7.52 0.35 3.37
N GLN A 28 8.29 1.18 4.09
CA GLN A 28 9.76 1.20 3.98
C GLN A 28 10.39 -0.15 4.33
N ARG A 29 9.80 -0.86 5.29
CA ARG A 29 10.26 -2.18 5.75
C ARG A 29 9.67 -3.35 4.95
N GLY A 30 8.86 -3.10 3.93
CA GLY A 30 8.19 -4.14 3.13
C GLY A 30 7.23 -5.02 3.93
N GLN A 31 6.67 -4.51 5.03
CA GLN A 31 5.76 -5.27 5.91
C GLN A 31 4.33 -5.27 5.34
N TRP A 32 4.16 -5.80 4.12
CA TRP A 32 2.92 -5.71 3.34
C TRP A 32 1.69 -6.24 4.07
N GLN A 33 1.85 -7.31 4.87
CA GLN A 33 0.75 -7.88 5.65
C GLN A 33 0.23 -6.95 6.75
N LYS A 34 1.07 -6.04 7.27
CA LYS A 34 0.69 -5.09 8.33
C LYS A 34 0.02 -3.84 7.78
N ILE A 35 0.30 -3.48 6.53
CA ILE A 35 -0.16 -2.24 5.90
C ILE A 35 -1.70 -2.18 5.84
N SER A 36 -2.36 -3.30 5.53
CA SER A 36 -3.83 -3.36 5.48
C SER A 36 -4.46 -3.09 6.84
N GLY A 37 -3.96 -3.73 7.90
CA GLY A 37 -4.43 -3.50 9.28
C GLY A 37 -4.27 -2.05 9.71
N ILE A 38 -3.09 -1.45 9.47
CA ILE A 38 -2.83 -0.04 9.80
C ILE A 38 -3.75 0.90 9.01
N ALA A 39 -4.05 0.59 7.74
CA ALA A 39 -4.98 1.39 6.94
C ALA A 39 -6.41 1.34 7.49
N THR A 40 -6.87 0.16 7.93
CA THR A 40 -8.18 0.00 8.57
C THR A 40 -8.26 0.80 9.88
N GLU A 41 -7.25 0.69 10.73
CA GLU A 41 -7.17 1.45 11.99
C GLU A 41 -7.15 2.97 11.75
N TYR A 42 -6.35 3.42 10.78
CA TYR A 42 -6.34 4.83 10.37
C TYR A 42 -7.72 5.29 9.90
N SER A 43 -8.43 4.48 9.11
CA SER A 43 -9.74 4.83 8.56
C SER A 43 -10.80 4.96 9.65
N ALA A 44 -10.76 4.07 10.65
CA ALA A 44 -11.60 4.17 11.84
C ALA A 44 -11.32 5.45 12.63
N LEU A 45 -10.04 5.78 12.89
CA LEU A 45 -9.67 7.01 13.59
C LEU A 45 -10.07 8.26 12.80
N PHE A 46 -9.89 8.26 11.47
CA PHE A 46 -10.27 9.38 10.63
C PHE A 46 -11.80 9.60 10.62
N ALA A 47 -12.60 8.52 10.67
CA ALA A 47 -14.05 8.63 10.80
C ALA A 47 -14.46 9.28 12.13
N THR A 48 -13.75 9.01 13.23
CA THR A 48 -14.00 9.67 14.52
C THR A 48 -13.68 11.18 14.50
N LEU A 49 -12.66 11.57 13.73
CA LEU A 49 -12.33 12.98 13.48
C LEU A 49 -13.39 13.68 12.64
N ALA A 50 -13.84 13.05 11.56
CA ALA A 50 -14.87 13.60 10.68
C ALA A 50 -16.23 13.78 11.38
N ALA A 51 -16.51 12.96 12.40
CA ALA A 51 -17.70 13.08 13.23
C ALA A 51 -17.60 14.12 14.35
N SER A 52 -16.40 14.64 14.63
CA SER A 52 -16.20 15.72 15.60
C SER A 52 -16.44 17.07 14.92
N GLU A 53 -17.17 17.98 15.56
CA GLU A 53 -17.30 19.36 15.07
C GLU A 53 -15.89 19.95 14.90
N GLU A 54 -15.56 20.39 13.68
CA GLU A 54 -14.24 20.90 13.34
C GLU A 54 -13.95 22.17 14.14
N ALA A 55 -13.25 22.01 15.27
CA ALA A 55 -12.73 23.15 16.01
C ALA A 55 -11.73 23.90 15.11
N PRO A 56 -11.76 25.24 15.05
CA PRO A 56 -10.80 26.04 14.29
C PRO A 56 -9.33 25.66 14.58
N LEU A 57 -9.07 25.17 15.81
CA LEU A 57 -7.76 24.77 16.31
C LEU A 57 -7.16 23.55 15.60
N ILE A 58 -7.98 22.63 15.07
CA ILE A 58 -7.49 21.39 14.43
C ILE A 58 -7.44 21.49 12.89
N ARG A 59 -7.90 22.61 12.30
CA ARG A 59 -8.00 22.75 10.84
C ARG A 59 -6.64 22.65 10.15
N ASP A 60 -5.63 23.32 10.70
CA ASP A 60 -4.27 23.27 10.18
C ASP A 60 -3.67 21.86 10.34
N GLU A 61 -3.98 21.20 11.45
CA GLU A 61 -3.56 19.83 11.71
C GLU A 61 -4.19 18.82 10.73
N LEU A 62 -5.46 19.01 10.37
CA LEU A 62 -6.16 18.20 9.35
C LEU A 62 -5.53 18.40 7.97
N ALA A 63 -5.15 19.63 7.61
CA ALA A 63 -4.45 19.91 6.35
C ALA A 63 -3.08 19.19 6.31
N GLN A 64 -2.32 19.25 7.40
CA GLN A 64 -1.06 18.51 7.53
C GLN A 64 -1.29 17.00 7.44
N LEU A 65 -2.36 16.49 8.07
CA LEU A 65 -2.73 15.08 8.03
C LEU A 65 -2.98 14.59 6.61
N ASP A 66 -3.72 15.36 5.80
CA ASP A 66 -3.96 15.01 4.40
C ASP A 66 -2.68 15.04 3.56
N ILE A 67 -1.78 16.00 3.80
CA ILE A 67 -0.46 16.04 3.16
C ILE A 67 0.33 14.77 3.47
N LEU A 68 0.39 14.36 4.76
CA LEU A 68 1.05 13.13 5.18
C LEU A 68 0.41 11.90 4.54
N ARG A 69 -0.93 11.83 4.51
CA ARG A 69 -1.68 10.73 3.89
C ARG A 69 -1.32 10.59 2.42
N ARG A 70 -1.39 11.69 1.64
CA ARG A 70 -1.02 11.68 0.22
C ARG A 70 0.42 11.27 0.00
N ARG A 71 1.36 11.68 0.88
CA ARG A 71 2.76 11.25 0.81
C ARG A 71 2.89 9.74 1.00
N CYS A 72 2.22 9.17 1.99
CA CYS A 72 2.21 7.73 2.25
C CYS A 72 1.64 6.94 1.06
N MET A 73 0.53 7.41 0.49
CA MET A 73 -0.09 6.77 -0.69
C MET A 73 0.82 6.80 -1.92
N ARG A 74 1.50 7.92 -2.18
CA ARG A 74 2.51 8.00 -3.27
C ARG A 74 3.66 7.02 -3.05
N GLN A 75 4.07 6.81 -1.80
CA GLN A 75 5.11 5.85 -1.48
C GLN A 75 4.65 4.42 -1.76
N LEU A 76 3.44 4.04 -1.31
CA LEU A 76 2.85 2.75 -1.61
C LEU A 76 2.74 2.51 -3.12
N ALA A 77 2.25 3.49 -3.87
CA ALA A 77 2.09 3.40 -5.32
C ALA A 77 3.41 3.10 -6.05
N ARG A 78 4.53 3.67 -5.60
CA ARG A 78 5.85 3.36 -6.16
C ARG A 78 6.25 1.89 -5.95
N HIS A 79 6.01 1.35 -4.76
CA HIS A 79 6.28 -0.06 -4.49
C HIS A 79 5.35 -0.98 -5.27
N MET A 80 4.05 -0.65 -5.36
CA MET A 80 3.11 -1.42 -6.17
C MET A 80 3.50 -1.45 -7.66
N LYS A 81 3.99 -0.32 -8.20
CA LYS A 81 4.49 -0.26 -9.57
C LYS A 81 5.67 -1.22 -9.78
N ALA A 82 6.64 -1.23 -8.87
CA ALA A 82 7.77 -2.17 -8.94
C ALA A 82 7.30 -3.62 -8.91
N VAL A 83 6.35 -3.96 -8.02
CA VAL A 83 5.74 -5.30 -7.98
C VAL A 83 5.04 -5.66 -9.29
N SER A 84 4.31 -4.73 -9.91
CA SER A 84 3.68 -4.97 -11.21
C SER A 84 4.70 -5.21 -12.33
N GLU A 85 5.83 -4.50 -12.32
CA GLU A 85 6.93 -4.71 -13.27
C GLU A 85 7.58 -6.08 -13.07
N ASP A 86 7.79 -6.50 -11.81
CA ASP A 86 8.31 -7.83 -11.47
C ASP A 86 7.37 -8.95 -11.95
N ILE A 87 6.06 -8.80 -11.75
CA ILE A 87 5.05 -9.74 -12.24
C ILE A 87 5.11 -9.86 -13.76
N ALA A 88 5.14 -8.73 -14.48
CA ALA A 88 5.21 -8.73 -15.93
C ALA A 88 6.50 -9.41 -16.45
N SER A 89 7.63 -9.18 -15.76
CA SER A 89 8.90 -9.84 -16.05
C SER A 89 8.82 -11.37 -15.86
N LEU A 90 8.23 -11.82 -14.74
CA LEU A 90 8.04 -13.24 -14.46
C LEU A 90 7.14 -13.92 -15.50
N GLU A 91 6.03 -13.29 -15.89
CA GLU A 91 5.14 -13.81 -16.93
C GLU A 91 5.83 -13.92 -18.29
N ALA A 92 6.67 -12.93 -18.65
CA ALA A 92 7.47 -12.96 -19.87
C ALA A 92 8.50 -14.10 -19.83
N GLY A 93 9.17 -14.30 -18.69
CA GLY A 93 10.08 -15.41 -18.45
C GLY A 93 9.39 -16.76 -18.59
N GLN A 94 8.21 -16.92 -17.99
CA GLN A 94 7.42 -18.16 -18.07
C GLN A 94 7.00 -18.47 -19.52
N LYS A 95 6.56 -17.47 -20.28
CA LYS A 95 6.24 -17.63 -21.71
C LYS A 95 7.45 -18.05 -22.52
N THR A 96 8.62 -17.47 -22.23
CA THR A 96 9.88 -17.79 -22.92
C THR A 96 10.33 -19.23 -22.62
N LEU A 97 10.28 -19.64 -21.36
CA LEU A 97 10.58 -21.01 -20.93
C LEU A 97 9.63 -22.04 -21.55
N LYS A 98 8.34 -21.70 -21.66
CA LYS A 98 7.36 -22.56 -22.32
C LYS A 98 7.70 -22.76 -23.80
N ARG A 99 8.00 -21.67 -24.52
CA ARG A 99 8.40 -21.73 -25.94
C ARG A 99 9.70 -22.48 -26.17
N SER A 100 10.71 -22.28 -25.32
CA SER A 100 11.99 -23.00 -25.45
C SER A 100 11.82 -24.49 -25.22
N ARG A 101 10.97 -24.88 -24.27
CA ARG A 101 10.59 -26.27 -24.04
C ARG A 101 9.86 -26.87 -25.23
N GLU A 102 8.83 -26.19 -25.75
CA GLU A 102 8.09 -26.63 -26.94
C GLU A 102 9.02 -26.81 -28.16
N LEU A 103 9.96 -25.89 -28.34
CA LEU A 103 10.97 -25.98 -29.39
C LEU A 103 11.90 -27.19 -29.18
N ALA A 104 12.45 -27.37 -27.99
CA ALA A 104 13.31 -28.50 -27.67
C ALA A 104 12.60 -29.85 -27.87
N ASP A 105 11.35 -29.96 -27.40
CA ASP A 105 10.51 -31.15 -27.58
C ASP A 105 10.24 -31.41 -29.08
N SER A 106 9.98 -30.37 -29.87
CA SER A 106 9.79 -30.49 -31.32
C SER A 106 11.04 -30.97 -32.06
N ILE A 107 12.23 -30.52 -31.64
CA ILE A 107 13.51 -30.93 -32.23
C ILE A 107 13.79 -32.39 -31.88
N PHE A 108 13.62 -32.76 -30.61
CA PHE A 108 13.85 -34.12 -30.14
C PHE A 108 12.92 -35.14 -30.83
N ASN A 109 11.62 -34.83 -30.91
CA ASN A 109 10.64 -35.71 -31.55
C ASN A 109 10.81 -35.80 -33.07
N ARG A 110 11.44 -34.83 -33.71
CA ARG A 110 11.72 -34.84 -35.16
C ARG A 110 12.99 -35.62 -35.52
N GLN A 111 13.87 -35.88 -34.55
CA GLN A 111 15.13 -36.61 -34.75
C GLN A 111 15.01 -38.13 -34.49
N LEU A 112 13.88 -38.60 -33.97
CA LEU A 112 13.59 -40.03 -33.84
C LEU A 112 13.05 -40.59 -35.18
N PRO A 113 13.70 -41.60 -35.80
CA PRO A 113 13.16 -42.23 -36.99
C PRO A 113 11.85 -42.95 -36.65
N PRO A 114 10.89 -43.05 -37.60
CA PRO A 114 9.74 -43.93 -37.42
C PRO A 114 10.25 -45.36 -37.29
N GLY A 115 9.98 -45.99 -36.14
CA GLY A 115 10.16 -47.42 -35.93
C GLY A 115 9.11 -48.24 -36.64
#